data_AF-A0A958HSM6-F1
#
_entry.id   AF-A0A958HSM6-F1
#
_cell.length_a   1.000
_cell.length_b   1.000
_cell.length_c   1.000
_cell.angle_alpha   90.00
_cell.angle_beta   90.00
_cell.angle_gamma   90.00
#
_symmetry.space_group_name_H-M   'P 1'
#
loop_
_entity.id
_entity.type
_entity.pdbx_description
1 polymer ?
#
loop_
_entity_poly.entity_id
_entity_poly.type
_entity_poly.pdbx_seq_one_letter_code
_entity_poly.pdbx_strand_id
1 'polypeptide(L)'
;KRDLREVEALAELARRERTELGGDMERMVVALADGPLLPWMPQRLTDPEQSRRVKQFTAPLADMRASYAVPVGYVDRPRSANVLRLLHLAGLPQEAITKERLREGSFKGLSDAGLFRDLLPGQRTTLFAATSEINENFRSQGQRIYFCYMNVATEPEEKQSCVVRIETPQWIAATPDRLEAALAAVWSDCRLLHYPYLLTRAHELALVSRHEKKLLEQMIRTEMMRRGLLSEESPKANSKRISVGS
;
A
#
# COMPACT_ATOMS: atom_id res chain seq x y z
N LYS A 1 -7.62 -10.85 2.19
CA LYS A 1 -8.71 -10.86 1.17
C LYS A 1 -9.03 -9.44 0.69
N ARG A 2 -9.03 -8.42 1.56
CA ARG A 2 -9.20 -7.02 1.16
C ARG A 2 -7.99 -6.47 0.38
N ASP A 3 -6.80 -6.57 0.98
CA ASP A 3 -5.57 -5.98 0.41
C ASP A 3 -5.24 -6.55 -0.99
N LEU A 4 -5.48 -7.85 -1.19
CA LEU A 4 -5.31 -8.48 -2.51
C LEU A 4 -6.28 -7.88 -3.54
N ARG A 5 -7.55 -7.68 -3.18
CA ARG A 5 -8.54 -7.10 -4.08
C ARG A 5 -8.26 -5.64 -4.39
N GLU A 6 -7.69 -4.90 -3.43
CA GLU A 6 -7.28 -3.51 -3.64
C GLU A 6 -6.16 -3.43 -4.69
N VAL A 7 -5.13 -4.27 -4.57
CA VAL A 7 -4.02 -4.32 -5.54
C VAL A 7 -4.47 -4.87 -6.91
N GLU A 8 -5.38 -5.85 -6.95
CA GLU A 8 -6.00 -6.33 -8.20
C GLU A 8 -6.82 -5.23 -8.89
N ALA A 9 -7.65 -4.51 -8.14
CA ALA A 9 -8.44 -3.40 -8.68
C ALA A 9 -7.56 -2.26 -9.18
N LEU A 10 -6.46 -1.96 -8.46
CA LEU A 10 -5.49 -0.97 -8.88
C LEU A 10 -4.81 -1.34 -10.20
N ALA A 11 -4.46 -2.62 -10.39
CA ALA A 11 -3.90 -3.11 -11.66
C ALA A 11 -4.91 -3.03 -12.81
N GLU A 12 -6.18 -3.32 -12.55
CA GLU A 12 -7.24 -3.18 -13.56
C GLU A 12 -7.45 -1.72 -13.96
N LEU A 13 -7.49 -0.79 -12.99
CA LEU A 13 -7.58 0.64 -13.28
C LEU A 13 -6.38 1.12 -14.10
N ALA A 14 -5.18 0.68 -13.77
CA ALA A 14 -3.97 1.01 -14.51
C ALA A 14 -4.02 0.52 -15.97
N ARG A 15 -4.49 -0.71 -16.22
CA ARG A 15 -4.70 -1.26 -17.56
C ARG A 15 -5.72 -0.44 -18.35
N ARG A 16 -6.84 -0.12 -17.71
CA ARG A 16 -7.93 0.64 -18.32
C ARG A 16 -7.45 2.04 -18.70
N GLU A 17 -6.79 2.74 -17.78
CA GLU A 17 -6.22 4.07 -18.05
C GLU A 17 -5.23 4.03 -19.22
N ARG A 18 -4.33 3.04 -19.25
CA ARG A 18 -3.41 2.84 -20.37
C ARG A 18 -4.13 2.65 -21.70
N THR A 19 -5.25 1.94 -21.70
CA THR A 19 -6.08 1.73 -22.89
C THR A 19 -6.80 3.00 -23.32
N GLU A 20 -7.36 3.76 -22.38
CA GLU A 20 -8.01 5.06 -22.64
C GLU A 20 -7.03 6.10 -23.19
N LEU A 21 -5.76 6.01 -22.79
CA LEU A 21 -4.65 6.78 -23.36
C LEU A 21 -4.18 6.25 -24.74
N GLY A 22 -4.88 5.30 -25.36
CA GLY A 22 -4.50 4.74 -26.67
C GLY A 22 -3.17 3.99 -26.66
N GLY A 23 -2.71 3.53 -25.49
CA GLY A 23 -1.40 2.91 -25.34
C GLY A 23 -0.22 3.88 -25.24
N ASP A 24 -0.47 5.20 -25.13
CA ASP A 24 0.56 6.24 -25.10
C ASP A 24 1.51 6.13 -23.89
N MET A 25 2.66 5.50 -24.10
CA MET A 25 3.66 5.28 -23.04
C MET A 25 4.40 6.55 -22.60
N GLU A 26 4.27 7.67 -23.31
CA GLU A 26 4.84 8.95 -22.88
C GLU A 26 4.06 9.53 -21.70
N ARG A 27 2.76 9.24 -21.63
CA ARG A 27 1.92 9.56 -20.47
C ARG A 27 2.11 8.53 -19.37
N MET A 28 2.77 8.95 -18.29
CA MET A 28 2.97 8.14 -17.10
C MET A 28 1.66 7.93 -16.33
N VAL A 29 1.33 6.67 -16.05
CA VAL A 29 0.23 6.30 -15.15
C VAL A 29 0.83 5.97 -13.79
N VAL A 30 0.48 6.71 -12.74
CA VAL A 30 0.87 6.42 -11.35
C VAL A 30 -0.28 5.71 -10.67
N ALA A 31 -0.01 4.50 -10.17
CA ALA A 31 -0.98 3.65 -9.49
C ALA A 31 -0.74 3.73 -7.98
N LEU A 32 -1.53 4.54 -7.29
CA LEU A 32 -1.32 4.87 -5.88
C LEU A 32 -2.17 3.98 -4.95
N ALA A 33 -1.52 3.31 -3.99
CA ALA A 33 -2.15 2.51 -2.96
C ALA A 33 -2.06 3.20 -1.59
N ASP A 34 -3.15 3.14 -0.80
CA ASP A 34 -3.19 3.60 0.59
C ASP A 34 -2.63 2.52 1.52
N GLY A 35 -1.32 2.57 1.75
CA GLY A 35 -0.58 1.62 2.57
C GLY A 35 0.58 0.93 1.83
N PRO A 36 1.19 -0.08 2.48
CA PRO A 36 2.35 -0.77 1.94
C PRO A 36 1.97 -1.65 0.74
N LEU A 37 2.90 -1.78 -0.23
CA LEU A 37 2.78 -2.73 -1.33
C LEU A 37 3.09 -4.16 -0.86
N LEU A 38 3.87 -4.31 0.22
CA LEU A 38 4.10 -5.61 0.85
C LEU A 38 2.92 -5.98 1.75
N PRO A 39 2.23 -7.11 1.49
CA PRO A 39 1.14 -7.57 2.34
C PRO A 39 1.66 -8.16 3.64
N TRP A 40 0.86 -8.06 4.70
CA TRP A 40 1.11 -8.84 5.91
C TRP A 40 0.81 -10.32 5.67
N MET A 41 1.78 -11.18 5.98
CA MET A 41 1.62 -12.64 5.90
C MET A 41 1.72 -13.28 7.29
N PRO A 42 0.76 -14.16 7.66
CA PRO A 42 0.88 -14.95 8.87
C PRO A 42 2.12 -15.84 8.82
N GLN A 43 2.83 -15.94 9.95
CA GLN A 43 4.02 -16.77 10.09
C GLN A 43 3.75 -18.29 10.07
N ARG A 44 2.47 -18.71 10.08
CA ARG A 44 2.06 -20.12 10.17
C ARG A 44 1.56 -20.71 8.84
N LEU A 45 1.80 -20.04 7.72
CA LEU A 45 1.43 -20.60 6.41
C LEU A 45 2.38 -21.74 6.05
N THR A 46 1.85 -22.78 5.43
CA THR A 46 2.69 -23.82 4.79
C THR A 46 3.40 -23.24 3.56
N ASP A 47 4.56 -23.78 3.18
CA ASP A 47 5.32 -23.29 2.02
C ASP A 47 4.48 -23.21 0.72
N PRO A 48 3.61 -24.20 0.39
CA PRO A 48 2.75 -24.11 -0.79
C PRO A 48 1.71 -22.97 -0.69
N GLU A 49 1.15 -22.73 0.50
CA GLU A 49 0.18 -21.64 0.71
C GLU A 49 0.87 -20.27 0.65
N GLN A 50 2.04 -20.14 1.26
CA GLN A 50 2.85 -18.93 1.20
C GLN A 50 3.21 -18.61 -0.26
N SER A 51 3.73 -19.60 -1.00
CA SER A 51 4.04 -19.48 -2.43
C SER A 51 2.84 -19.07 -3.26
N ARG A 52 1.66 -19.68 -3.02
CA ARG A 52 0.42 -19.30 -3.71
C ARG A 52 0.03 -17.85 -3.41
N ARG A 53 0.10 -17.43 -2.14
CA ARG A 53 -0.24 -16.05 -1.76
C ARG A 53 0.74 -15.05 -2.35
N VAL A 54 2.04 -15.34 -2.34
CA VAL A 54 3.06 -14.49 -2.98
C VAL A 54 2.71 -14.28 -4.45
N LYS A 55 2.46 -15.37 -5.19
CA LYS A 55 2.05 -15.30 -6.60
C LYS A 55 0.79 -14.45 -6.82
N GLN A 56 -0.20 -14.58 -5.96
CA GLN A 56 -1.43 -13.77 -6.03
C GLN A 56 -1.16 -12.28 -5.87
N PHE A 57 -0.28 -11.86 -4.95
CA PHE A 57 0.04 -10.45 -4.76
C PHE A 57 1.04 -9.90 -5.79
N THR A 58 1.91 -10.75 -6.36
CA THR A 58 2.89 -10.32 -7.36
C THR A 58 2.30 -10.25 -8.77
N ALA A 59 1.23 -10.99 -9.07
CA ALA A 59 0.60 -10.98 -10.38
C ALA A 59 0.04 -9.58 -10.77
N PRO A 60 -0.72 -8.87 -9.92
CA PRO A 60 -1.15 -7.50 -10.25
C PRO A 60 0.01 -6.51 -10.44
N LEU A 61 1.13 -6.69 -9.72
CA LEU A 61 2.34 -5.87 -9.94
C LEU A 61 2.97 -6.15 -11.31
N ALA A 62 2.97 -7.42 -11.75
CA ALA A 62 3.40 -7.78 -13.10
C ALA A 62 2.46 -7.20 -14.17
N ASP A 63 1.15 -7.19 -13.92
CA ASP A 63 0.17 -6.56 -14.80
C ASP A 63 0.37 -5.05 -14.92
N MET A 64 0.61 -4.36 -13.80
CA MET A 64 0.93 -2.93 -13.80
C MET A 64 2.23 -2.64 -14.55
N ARG A 65 3.25 -3.51 -14.40
CA ARG A 65 4.48 -3.42 -15.18
C ARG A 65 4.22 -3.56 -16.68
N ALA A 66 3.41 -4.54 -17.09
CA ALA A 66 3.04 -4.73 -18.50
C ALA A 66 2.24 -3.54 -19.06
N SER A 67 1.49 -2.84 -18.22
CA SER A 67 0.69 -1.65 -18.57
C SER A 67 1.50 -0.35 -18.54
N TYR A 68 2.80 -0.41 -18.28
CA TYR A 68 3.67 0.75 -18.08
C TYR A 68 3.17 1.70 -16.97
N ALA A 69 2.49 1.16 -15.96
CA ALA A 69 2.09 1.92 -14.78
C ALA A 69 3.17 1.87 -13.69
N VAL A 70 3.20 2.91 -12.84
CA VAL A 70 4.13 3.05 -11.73
C VAL A 70 3.38 2.82 -10.42
N PRO A 71 3.44 1.61 -9.83
CA PRO A 71 2.86 1.34 -8.53
C PRO A 71 3.62 2.04 -7.41
N VAL A 72 2.87 2.73 -6.56
CA VAL A 72 3.36 3.47 -5.41
C VAL A 72 2.51 3.12 -4.20
N GLY A 73 3.13 2.61 -3.14
CA GLY A 73 2.49 2.46 -1.83
C GLY A 73 2.75 3.68 -0.97
N TYR A 74 1.69 4.36 -0.53
CA TYR A 74 1.77 5.52 0.35
C TYR A 74 1.47 5.11 1.78
N VAL A 75 2.47 5.15 2.67
CA VAL A 75 2.29 4.81 4.09
C VAL A 75 2.36 6.10 4.91
N ASP A 76 1.19 6.57 5.33
CA ASP A 76 1.07 7.70 6.25
C ASP A 76 1.56 7.34 7.65
N ARG A 77 2.15 8.32 8.35
CA ARG A 77 2.66 8.22 9.74
C ARG A 77 3.39 6.90 10.01
N PRO A 78 4.43 6.55 9.23
CA PRO A 78 5.05 5.24 9.31
C PRO A 78 5.73 5.06 10.68
N ARG A 79 5.38 3.96 11.35
CA ARG A 79 5.97 3.59 12.66
C ARG A 79 7.12 2.60 12.56
N SER A 80 7.58 2.29 11.33
CA SER A 80 8.69 1.38 11.12
C SER A 80 10.02 1.99 11.57
N ALA A 81 10.93 1.12 12.01
CA ALA A 81 12.28 1.44 12.45
C ALA A 81 13.30 0.58 11.67
N ASN A 82 13.12 0.47 10.35
CA ASN A 82 13.96 -0.38 9.50
C ASN A 82 15.38 0.19 9.39
N VAL A 83 15.52 1.51 9.20
CA VAL A 83 16.82 2.15 9.09
C VAL A 83 17.51 2.21 10.44
N LEU A 84 16.78 2.55 11.51
CA LEU A 84 17.33 2.50 12.87
C LEU A 84 17.84 1.10 13.26
N ARG A 85 17.18 0.04 12.81
CA ARG A 85 17.68 -1.35 12.99
C ARG A 85 18.94 -1.62 12.18
N LEU A 86 19.05 -1.08 10.97
CA LEU A 86 20.29 -1.18 10.17
C LEU A 86 21.44 -0.41 10.83
N LEU A 87 21.17 0.78 11.39
CA LEU A 87 22.15 1.56 12.15
C LEU A 87 22.60 0.79 13.41
N HIS A 88 21.67 0.16 14.12
CA HIS A 88 22.01 -0.68 15.26
C HIS A 88 22.86 -1.89 14.83
N LEU A 89 22.46 -2.57 13.76
CA LEU A 89 23.20 -3.69 13.17
C LEU A 89 24.65 -3.31 12.82
N ALA A 90 24.86 -2.13 12.22
CA ALA A 90 26.19 -1.64 11.85
C ALA A 90 27.12 -1.43 13.04
N GLY A 91 26.58 -1.26 14.26
CA GLY A 91 27.33 -1.14 15.50
C GLY A 91 27.52 -2.46 16.26
N LEU A 92 26.96 -3.58 15.77
CA LEU A 92 27.10 -4.89 16.43
C LEU A 92 28.24 -5.70 15.81
N PRO A 93 29.05 -6.41 16.61
CA PRO A 93 29.97 -7.42 16.09
C PRO A 93 29.17 -8.58 15.47
N GLN A 94 29.73 -9.24 14.45
CA GLN A 94 29.00 -10.23 13.65
C GLN A 94 28.45 -11.39 14.49
N GLU A 95 29.17 -11.77 15.54
CA GLU A 95 28.83 -12.86 16.46
C GLU A 95 27.66 -12.50 17.39
N ALA A 96 27.35 -11.21 17.54
CA ALA A 96 26.27 -10.69 18.36
C ALA A 96 24.98 -10.45 17.58
N ILE A 97 24.94 -10.74 16.26
CA ILE A 97 23.76 -10.50 15.43
C ILE A 97 22.72 -11.59 15.69
N THR A 98 21.70 -11.27 16.47
CA THR A 98 20.50 -12.11 16.66
C THR A 98 19.22 -11.30 16.42
N LYS A 99 18.09 -11.97 16.13
CA LYS A 99 16.79 -11.29 15.94
C LYS A 99 16.36 -10.54 17.20
N GLU A 100 16.71 -11.08 18.36
CA GLU A 100 16.41 -10.53 19.69
C GLU A 100 17.23 -9.27 19.93
N ARG A 101 18.55 -9.31 19.71
CA ARG A 101 19.43 -8.14 19.85
C ARG A 101 19.09 -7.03 18.85
N LEU A 102 18.67 -7.37 17.63
CA LEU A 102 18.18 -6.38 16.67
C LEU A 102 16.87 -5.68 17.10
N ARG A 103 16.13 -6.25 18.06
CA ARG A 103 14.95 -5.64 18.69
C ARG A 103 15.29 -4.93 20.00
N GLU A 104 16.44 -5.25 20.58
CA GLU A 104 16.95 -4.76 21.87
C GLU A 104 18.16 -3.84 21.62
N GLY A 105 17.90 -2.61 21.20
CA GLY A 105 18.94 -1.62 20.92
C GLY A 105 18.62 -0.24 21.48
N SER A 106 19.61 0.64 21.50
CA SER A 106 19.51 2.01 22.02
C SER A 106 18.48 2.89 21.32
N PHE A 107 17.98 2.46 20.15
CA PHE A 107 16.95 3.17 19.39
C PHE A 107 15.52 2.69 19.67
N LYS A 108 15.32 1.90 20.72
CA LYS A 108 13.98 1.42 21.12
C LYS A 108 13.04 2.60 21.35
N GLY A 109 11.87 2.56 20.72
CA GLY A 109 10.86 3.63 20.82
C GLY A 109 11.02 4.75 19.78
N LEU A 110 12.12 4.79 19.04
CA LEU A 110 12.29 5.70 17.90
C LEU A 110 11.70 5.08 16.62
N SER A 111 11.25 5.95 15.71
CA SER A 111 10.81 5.57 14.37
C SER A 111 11.73 6.18 13.32
N ASP A 112 11.81 5.54 12.14
CA ASP A 112 12.54 6.11 11.02
C ASP A 112 11.95 7.46 10.59
N ALA A 113 10.63 7.66 10.74
CA ALA A 113 10.01 8.97 10.51
C ALA A 113 10.59 10.06 11.43
N GLY A 114 10.84 9.73 12.70
CA GLY A 114 11.52 10.63 13.63
C GLY A 114 12.98 10.86 13.29
N LEU A 115 13.68 9.84 12.77
CA LEU A 115 15.06 9.95 12.30
C LEU A 115 15.19 10.92 11.12
N PHE A 116 14.20 10.95 10.22
CA PHE A 116 14.22 11.76 8.99
C PHE A 116 13.38 13.04 9.06
N ARG A 117 13.11 13.54 10.27
CA ARG A 117 12.32 14.76 10.48
C ARG A 117 12.93 16.02 9.86
N ASP A 118 14.26 16.03 9.67
CA ASP A 118 15.00 17.19 9.16
C ASP A 118 15.05 17.23 7.62
N LEU A 119 14.38 16.30 6.92
CA LEU A 119 14.20 16.39 5.47
C LEU A 119 13.46 17.68 5.12
N LEU A 120 14.00 18.46 4.17
CA LEU A 120 13.30 19.65 3.67
C LEU A 120 12.04 19.24 2.86
N PRO A 121 11.04 20.13 2.71
CA PRO A 121 9.89 19.91 1.84
C PRO A 121 10.29 19.35 0.46
N GLY A 122 9.67 18.25 0.05
CA GLY A 122 9.95 17.57 -1.22
C GLY A 122 11.23 16.73 -1.24
N GLN A 123 12.06 16.76 -0.19
CA GLN A 123 13.23 15.88 -0.10
C GLN A 123 12.84 14.47 0.31
N ARG A 124 13.66 13.52 -0.13
CA ARG A 124 13.57 12.12 0.25
C ARG A 124 14.94 11.54 0.58
N THR A 125 14.92 10.46 1.34
CA THR A 125 16.08 9.60 1.55
C THR A 125 16.43 8.84 0.27
N THR A 126 17.58 8.15 0.28
CA THR A 126 17.83 7.06 -0.67
C THR A 126 16.79 5.94 -0.55
N LEU A 127 16.80 5.01 -1.51
CA LEU A 127 15.99 3.80 -1.46
C LEU A 127 16.62 2.75 -0.53
N PHE A 128 15.76 2.09 0.22
CA PHE A 128 16.07 0.96 1.07
C PHE A 128 15.28 -0.27 0.60
N ALA A 129 15.79 -1.47 0.89
CA ALA A 129 15.05 -2.71 0.74
C ALA A 129 14.87 -3.36 2.11
N ALA A 130 13.64 -3.71 2.46
CA ALA A 130 13.40 -4.47 3.69
C ALA A 130 13.89 -5.91 3.51
N THR A 131 14.71 -6.41 4.43
CA THR A 131 15.25 -7.79 4.42
C THR A 131 14.27 -8.82 5.02
N SER A 132 12.97 -8.51 5.03
CA SER A 132 11.94 -9.43 5.49
C SER A 132 11.78 -10.60 4.53
N GLU A 133 11.50 -11.79 5.07
CA GLU A 133 11.25 -13.02 4.30
C GLU A 133 10.22 -12.82 3.17
N ILE A 134 9.13 -12.09 3.44
CA ILE A 134 8.12 -11.79 2.42
C ILE A 134 8.69 -11.02 1.22
N ASN A 135 9.61 -10.09 1.46
CA ASN A 135 10.21 -9.29 0.40
C ASN A 135 11.24 -10.11 -0.41
N GLU A 136 11.90 -11.08 0.21
CA GLU A 136 12.72 -12.07 -0.52
C GLU A 136 11.86 -13.00 -1.36
N ASN A 137 10.69 -13.41 -0.87
CA ASN A 137 9.75 -14.18 -1.67
C ASN A 137 9.24 -13.36 -2.87
N PHE A 138 8.94 -12.07 -2.69
CA PHE A 138 8.60 -11.16 -3.79
C PHE A 138 9.75 -10.97 -4.77
N ARG A 139 10.99 -10.86 -4.27
CA ARG A 139 12.20 -10.80 -5.09
C ARG A 139 12.34 -12.03 -5.99
N SER A 140 12.03 -13.23 -5.50
CA SER A 140 12.07 -14.45 -6.33
C SER A 140 11.10 -14.39 -7.51
N GLN A 141 10.05 -13.56 -7.44
CA GLN A 141 9.10 -13.29 -8.53
C GLN A 141 9.46 -12.03 -9.35
N GLY A 142 10.63 -11.41 -9.12
CA GLY A 142 11.05 -10.16 -9.77
C GLY A 142 10.31 -8.91 -9.28
N GLN A 143 9.66 -8.98 -8.11
CA GLN A 143 8.80 -7.94 -7.55
C GLN A 143 9.31 -7.43 -6.19
N ARG A 144 10.62 -7.49 -5.92
CA ARG A 144 11.18 -6.95 -4.65
C ARG A 144 10.72 -5.51 -4.46
N ILE A 145 10.20 -5.19 -3.28
CA ILE A 145 9.74 -3.86 -2.93
C ILE A 145 10.87 -3.07 -2.25
N TYR A 146 11.10 -1.87 -2.75
CA TYR A 146 11.95 -0.85 -2.18
C TYR A 146 11.10 0.22 -1.53
N PHE A 147 11.69 0.99 -0.61
CA PHE A 147 11.02 2.11 0.02
C PHE A 147 11.98 3.27 0.26
N CYS A 148 11.45 4.49 0.36
CA CYS A 148 12.14 5.66 0.87
C CYS A 148 11.24 6.42 1.83
N TYR A 149 11.83 7.34 2.59
CA TYR A 149 11.08 8.33 3.36
C TYR A 149 11.13 9.67 2.63
N MET A 150 10.00 10.36 2.58
CA MET A 150 9.85 11.65 1.89
C MET A 150 9.12 12.62 2.80
N ASN A 151 9.56 13.88 2.84
CA ASN A 151 8.80 14.94 3.48
C ASN A 151 7.79 15.54 2.48
N VAL A 152 6.50 15.32 2.72
CA VAL A 152 5.40 15.85 1.88
C VAL A 152 4.80 17.15 2.38
N ALA A 153 5.41 17.77 3.40
CA ALA A 153 5.11 19.15 3.74
C ALA A 153 5.38 20.08 2.56
N THR A 154 4.65 21.19 2.51
CA THR A 154 4.82 22.25 1.51
C THR A 154 5.62 23.42 2.05
N GLU A 155 5.51 23.70 3.35
CA GLU A 155 6.19 24.81 4.01
C GLU A 155 7.40 24.34 4.85
N PRO A 156 8.51 25.10 4.90
CA PRO A 156 9.73 24.72 5.61
C PRO A 156 9.65 24.81 7.15
N GLU A 157 8.51 25.18 7.73
CA GLU A 157 8.41 25.38 9.19
C GLU A 157 8.77 24.09 9.95
N GLU A 158 9.81 24.15 10.80
CA GLU A 158 10.44 23.02 11.53
C GLU A 158 9.47 22.15 12.35
N LYS A 159 8.25 22.65 12.63
CA LYS A 159 7.22 21.92 13.38
C LYS A 159 6.21 21.17 12.48
N GLN A 160 6.40 21.19 11.16
CA GLN A 160 5.43 20.66 10.20
C GLN A 160 5.98 19.56 9.27
N SER A 161 7.16 18.98 9.53
CA SER A 161 7.68 17.88 8.71
C SER A 161 6.65 16.74 8.62
N CYS A 162 6.16 16.45 7.42
CA CYS A 162 5.23 15.35 7.18
C CYS A 162 6.00 14.21 6.51
N VAL A 163 6.71 13.43 7.31
CA VAL A 163 7.51 12.31 6.81
C VAL A 163 6.61 11.11 6.58
N VAL A 164 6.50 10.71 5.31
CA VAL A 164 5.78 9.50 4.88
C VAL A 164 6.74 8.48 4.33
N ARG A 165 6.29 7.23 4.24
CA ARG A 165 7.04 6.16 3.58
C ARG A 165 6.41 5.87 2.23
N ILE A 166 7.22 5.92 1.19
CA ILE A 166 6.82 5.58 -0.16
C ILE A 166 7.45 4.24 -0.53
N GLU A 167 6.64 3.31 -1.05
CA GLU A 167 7.07 1.99 -1.51
C GLU A 167 6.92 1.85 -3.03
N THR A 168 7.86 1.14 -3.66
CA THR A 168 7.82 0.86 -5.10
C THR A 168 8.55 -0.43 -5.46
N PRO A 169 8.16 -1.16 -6.52
CA PRO A 169 8.88 -2.36 -6.95
C PRO A 169 10.27 -2.07 -7.54
N GLN A 170 11.11 -3.11 -7.55
CA GLN A 170 12.49 -3.08 -8.02
C GLN A 170 12.64 -2.51 -9.43
N TRP A 171 11.71 -2.83 -10.33
CA TRP A 171 11.77 -2.42 -11.72
C TRP A 171 11.45 -0.93 -11.92
N ILE A 172 10.78 -0.27 -10.96
CA ILE A 172 10.68 1.20 -10.92
C ILE A 172 11.90 1.79 -10.24
N ALA A 173 12.34 1.20 -9.13
CA ALA A 173 13.56 1.61 -8.43
C ALA A 173 14.81 1.62 -9.34
N ALA A 174 14.84 0.74 -10.35
CA ALA A 174 15.89 0.67 -11.36
C ALA A 174 15.74 1.69 -12.51
N THR A 175 14.70 2.53 -12.51
CA THR A 175 14.45 3.57 -13.52
C THR A 175 14.29 4.94 -12.84
N PRO A 176 15.41 5.63 -12.54
CA PRO A 176 15.42 6.86 -11.74
C PRO A 176 14.45 7.93 -12.26
N ASP A 177 14.41 8.19 -13.56
CA ASP A 177 13.57 9.25 -14.13
C ASP A 177 12.07 9.00 -13.88
N ARG A 178 11.63 7.75 -14.00
CA ARG A 178 10.24 7.35 -13.73
C ARG A 178 9.91 7.42 -12.25
N LEU A 179 10.87 7.04 -11.40
CA LEU A 179 10.73 7.13 -9.96
C LEU A 179 10.59 8.59 -9.51
N GLU A 180 11.50 9.47 -9.93
CA GLU A 180 11.45 10.89 -9.58
C GLU A 180 10.17 11.56 -10.08
N ALA A 181 9.76 11.27 -11.32
CA ALA A 181 8.50 11.79 -11.85
C ALA A 181 7.29 11.34 -11.02
N ALA A 182 7.23 10.07 -10.63
CA ALA A 182 6.14 9.54 -9.81
C ALA A 182 6.12 10.15 -8.40
N LEU A 183 7.30 10.32 -7.79
CA LEU A 183 7.43 10.96 -6.48
C LEU A 183 7.05 12.45 -6.52
N ALA A 184 7.45 13.17 -7.57
CA ALA A 184 7.03 14.55 -7.79
C ALA A 184 5.52 14.67 -7.96
N ALA A 185 4.88 13.73 -8.69
CA ALA A 185 3.44 13.67 -8.83
C ALA A 185 2.73 13.42 -7.48
N VAL A 186 3.22 12.46 -6.68
CA VAL A 186 2.68 12.18 -5.34
C VAL A 186 2.84 13.39 -4.42
N TRP A 187 4.01 14.03 -4.41
CA TRP A 187 4.25 15.24 -3.62
C TRP A 187 3.32 16.39 -4.02
N SER A 188 3.13 16.60 -5.33
CA SER A 188 2.19 17.60 -5.83
C SER A 188 0.75 17.33 -5.39
N ASP A 189 0.32 16.06 -5.39
CA ASP A 189 -1.03 15.66 -4.95
C ASP A 189 -1.22 15.82 -3.42
N CYS A 190 -0.14 15.82 -2.65
CA CYS A 190 -0.16 16.02 -1.20
C CYS A 190 -0.25 17.49 -0.78
N ARG A 191 -0.05 18.46 -1.69
CA ARG A 191 0.12 19.88 -1.33
C ARG A 191 -1.03 20.50 -0.54
N LEU A 192 -2.25 19.97 -0.70
CA LEU A 192 -3.44 20.50 -0.03
C LEU A 192 -3.67 19.93 1.38
N LEU A 193 -3.31 18.66 1.60
CA LEU A 193 -3.72 17.91 2.80
C LEU A 193 -2.56 17.23 3.54
N HIS A 194 -1.32 17.40 3.07
CA HIS A 194 -0.15 16.59 3.47
C HIS A 194 -0.41 15.07 3.36
N TYR A 195 -1.36 14.72 2.50
CA TYR A 195 -1.83 13.38 2.17
C TYR A 195 -2.37 13.45 0.74
N PRO A 196 -2.21 12.39 -0.09
CA PRO A 196 -2.65 12.42 -1.48
C PRO A 196 -4.14 12.68 -1.58
N TYR A 197 -4.52 13.80 -2.18
CA TYR A 197 -5.92 14.16 -2.41
C TYR A 197 -6.65 13.05 -3.18
N LEU A 198 -5.98 12.38 -4.13
CA LEU A 198 -6.54 11.26 -4.88
C LEU A 198 -7.00 10.11 -3.96
N LEU A 199 -6.22 9.78 -2.93
CA LEU A 199 -6.58 8.72 -1.97
C LEU A 199 -7.76 9.16 -1.09
N THR A 200 -7.81 10.44 -0.68
CA THR A 200 -8.97 11.00 0.03
C THR A 200 -10.23 10.88 -0.82
N ARG A 201 -10.18 11.27 -2.09
CA ARG A 201 -11.31 11.18 -3.02
C ARG A 201 -11.73 9.74 -3.30
N ALA A 202 -10.78 8.82 -3.45
CA ALA A 202 -11.09 7.40 -3.60
C ALA A 202 -11.84 6.85 -2.37
N HIS A 203 -11.43 7.26 -1.16
CA HIS A 203 -12.14 6.90 0.08
C HIS A 203 -13.56 7.46 0.11
N GLU A 204 -13.74 8.74 -0.21
CA GLU A 204 -15.05 9.39 -0.27
C GLU A 204 -15.98 8.72 -1.28
N LEU A 205 -15.51 8.48 -2.51
CA LEU A 205 -16.29 7.80 -3.55
C LEU A 205 -16.68 6.39 -3.12
N ALA A 206 -15.75 5.63 -2.52
CA ALA A 206 -16.05 4.30 -2.01
C ALA A 206 -17.11 4.30 -0.89
N LEU A 207 -17.15 5.34 -0.05
CA LEU A 207 -18.20 5.52 0.96
C LEU A 207 -19.55 5.87 0.32
N VAL A 208 -19.58 6.80 -0.64
CA VAL A 208 -20.79 7.18 -1.36
C VAL A 208 -21.40 5.98 -2.10
N SER A 209 -20.61 5.22 -2.86
CA SER A 209 -21.11 4.03 -3.57
C SER A 209 -21.65 2.96 -2.63
N ARG A 210 -21.11 2.83 -1.41
CA ARG A 210 -21.67 1.92 -0.38
C ARG A 210 -23.03 2.41 0.12
N HIS A 211 -23.20 3.72 0.29
CA HIS A 211 -24.48 4.31 0.69
C HIS A 211 -25.54 4.12 -0.41
N GLU A 212 -25.21 4.45 -1.66
CA GLU A 212 -26.09 4.27 -2.83
C GLU A 212 -26.51 2.80 -2.99
N LYS A 213 -25.57 1.87 -2.85
CA LYS A 213 -25.88 0.43 -2.90
C LYS A 213 -26.90 0.03 -1.83
N LYS A 214 -26.75 0.55 -0.60
CA LYS A 214 -27.68 0.26 0.50
C LYS A 214 -29.08 0.83 0.20
N LEU A 215 -29.16 2.02 -0.39
CA LEU A 215 -30.43 2.61 -0.82
C LEU A 215 -31.09 1.79 -1.93
N LEU A 216 -30.34 1.36 -2.95
CA LEU A 216 -30.86 0.50 -4.01
C LEU A 216 -31.37 -0.84 -3.45
N GLU A 217 -30.62 -1.47 -2.55
CA GLU A 217 -31.06 -2.71 -1.87
C GLU A 217 -32.35 -2.49 -1.05
N GLN A 218 -32.49 -1.34 -0.39
CA GLN A 218 -33.72 -0.97 0.30
C GLN A 218 -34.90 -0.77 -0.67
N MET A 219 -34.69 -0.04 -1.77
CA MET A 219 -35.72 0.17 -2.80
C MET A 219 -36.19 -1.15 -3.42
N ILE A 220 -35.26 -2.05 -3.75
CA ILE A 220 -35.57 -3.40 -4.26
C ILE A 220 -36.40 -4.17 -3.22
N ARG A 221 -35.99 -4.16 -1.94
CA ARG A 221 -36.77 -4.83 -0.87
C ARG A 221 -38.16 -4.25 -0.71
N THR A 222 -38.30 -2.93 -0.75
CA THR A 222 -39.61 -2.25 -0.68
C THR A 222 -40.50 -2.65 -1.85
N GLU A 223 -39.96 -2.70 -3.07
CA GLU A 223 -40.73 -3.09 -4.25
C GLU A 223 -41.09 -4.59 -4.24
N MET A 224 -40.18 -5.45 -3.78
CA MET A 224 -40.46 -6.88 -3.59
C MET A 224 -41.58 -7.11 -2.57
N MET A 225 -41.55 -6.40 -1.44
CA MET A 225 -42.63 -6.44 -0.44
C MET A 225 -43.97 -5.95 -1.02
N ARG A 226 -43.96 -4.85 -1.79
CA ARG A 226 -45.17 -4.32 -2.45
C ARG A 226 -45.78 -5.31 -3.43
N ARG A 227 -44.98 -6.15 -4.08
CA ARG A 227 -45.44 -7.19 -5.02
C ARG A 227 -45.75 -8.53 -4.37
N GLY A 228 -45.71 -8.62 -3.04
CA GLY A 228 -45.94 -9.87 -2.31
C GLY A 228 -44.84 -10.93 -2.51
N LEU A 229 -43.69 -10.53 -3.08
CA LEU A 229 -42.53 -11.40 -3.27
C LEU A 229 -41.70 -11.37 -1.99
N LEU A 230 -41.95 -12.33 -1.10
CA LEU A 230 -41.07 -12.55 0.05
C LEU A 230 -39.72 -13.06 -0.48
N SER A 231 -38.67 -12.24 -0.31
CA SER A 231 -37.29 -12.70 -0.50
C SER A 231 -37.02 -13.79 0.53
N GLU A 232 -37.05 -15.06 0.13
CA GLU A 232 -36.51 -16.14 0.95
C GLU A 232 -35.02 -15.86 1.19
N GLU A 233 -34.67 -15.38 2.39
CA GLU A 233 -33.28 -15.30 2.81
C GLU A 233 -32.70 -16.72 2.76
N SER A 234 -31.68 -16.93 1.92
CA SER A 234 -30.99 -18.21 1.82
C SER A 234 -30.62 -18.72 3.23
N PRO A 235 -30.85 -20.00 3.57
CA PRO A 235 -30.56 -20.58 4.90
C PRO A 235 -29.13 -20.35 5.40
N LYS A 236 -28.19 -20.03 4.50
CA LYS A 236 -26.78 -19.70 4.81
C LYS A 236 -26.57 -18.30 5.42
N ALA A 237 -27.54 -17.38 5.30
CA ALA A 237 -27.48 -16.07 5.94
C ALA A 237 -27.98 -16.11 7.40
N ASN A 238 -28.97 -16.97 7.68
CA ASN A 238 -29.56 -17.08 9.02
C ASN A 238 -28.61 -17.72 10.04
N SER A 239 -27.77 -18.67 9.62
CA SER A 239 -26.76 -19.30 10.51
C SER A 239 -25.65 -18.35 10.98
N LYS A 240 -25.42 -17.23 10.27
CA LYS A 240 -24.46 -16.20 10.67
C LYS A 240 -25.01 -15.17 11.65
N ARG A 241 -26.33 -15.05 11.80
CA ARG A 241 -26.96 -14.19 12.81
C ARG A 241 -27.09 -14.90 14.17
N ILE A 242 -27.29 -16.21 14.17
CA ILE A 242 -27.47 -16.98 15.41
C ILE A 242 -26.12 -17.27 16.11
N SER A 243 -25.00 -17.30 15.38
CA SER A 243 -23.67 -17.61 15.94
C SER A 243 -22.91 -16.41 16.56
N VAL A 244 -23.48 -15.20 16.55
CA VAL A 244 -22.86 -14.00 17.16
C VAL A 244 -23.65 -13.54 18.41
N GLY A 245 -24.62 -14.33 18.86
CA GLY A 245 -25.44 -14.06 20.06
C GLY A 245 -25.46 -15.22 21.04
N SER A 246 -24.28 -15.73 21.43
CA SER A 246 -24.10 -16.65 22.56
C SER A 246 -22.76 -16.37 23.23
#